data_AF-A0A6G1M5P2-F1
#
_entry.id   AF-A0A6G1M5P2-F1
#
_cell.length_a   1.000
_cell.length_b   1.000
_cell.length_c   1.000
_cell.angle_alpha   90.00
_cell.angle_beta   90.00
_cell.angle_gamma   90.00
#
_symmetry.space_group_name_H-M   'P 1'
#
loop_
_entity.id
_entity.type
_entity.pdbx_description
1 polymer ?
#
loop_
_entity_poly.entity_id
_entity_poly.type
_entity_poly.pdbx_seq_one_letter_code
_entity_poly.pdbx_strand_id
1 'polypeptide(L)'
;MLLILLSYLHNNGTLTQKDFASRLHTWIAMGLRALDRLPLGIGNTVGMVVTHTDFLSDPAGVSKGRWVNTKCVNAANGAVMRTSIIAPMFINKTLEETYQAAVDIAIVTHADPRCLVSCVAVVGIIRALLKGELTSEEMINGYLDHAWAWTDAYAKEHILKDEEGNEIEYNFDRAEYDAYCKVSPKKMYNDKKDGMIVDDRRLGYTYIALGSAVWCLRRVMLGKDDFKSVITKLIMMGGDADTNGAVAGALVGGYVGHKAIAPEWRDGLRYNDWLLKKVEGMCILSGVITDKAYIPAEDLDTAPDGNRGFLDEAHIREREKELMKMILEKLDAHQKAQKKPKIQNLWGLLD
;
A
#
# COMPACT_ATOMS: atom_id res chain seq x y z
N MET A 1 4.86 -3.31 1.44
CA MET A 1 4.29 -4.67 1.43
C MET A 1 5.37 -5.71 1.74
N LEU A 2 6.49 -5.73 1.01
CA LEU A 2 7.56 -6.71 1.21
C LEU A 2 8.10 -6.80 2.63
N LEU A 3 8.31 -5.69 3.33
CA LEU A 3 8.79 -5.72 4.73
C LEU A 3 7.80 -6.41 5.69
N ILE A 4 6.50 -6.28 5.43
CA ILE A 4 5.44 -6.97 6.19
C ILE A 4 5.51 -8.47 5.92
N LEU A 5 5.67 -8.86 4.64
CA LEU A 5 5.86 -10.26 4.24
C LEU A 5 7.10 -10.88 4.88
N LEU A 6 8.25 -10.21 4.81
CA LEU A 6 9.49 -10.71 5.40
C LEU A 6 9.41 -10.79 6.92
N SER A 7 8.73 -9.83 7.58
CA SER A 7 8.46 -9.89 9.02
C SER A 7 7.64 -11.12 9.40
N TYR A 8 6.51 -11.34 8.70
CA TYR A 8 5.63 -12.47 8.94
C TYR A 8 6.34 -13.82 8.75
N LEU A 9 7.11 -13.94 7.66
CA LEU A 9 7.89 -15.15 7.35
C LEU A 9 8.99 -15.41 8.38
N HIS A 10 9.75 -14.37 8.74
CA HIS A 10 10.86 -14.50 9.69
C HIS A 10 10.38 -14.92 11.08
N ASN A 11 9.25 -14.36 11.53
CA ASN A 11 8.69 -14.61 12.85
C ASN A 11 7.66 -15.74 12.84
N ASN A 12 7.80 -16.69 11.91
CA ASN A 12 6.99 -17.92 11.87
C ASN A 12 5.47 -17.67 11.93
N GLY A 13 4.98 -16.70 11.16
CA GLY A 13 3.55 -16.38 11.05
C GLY A 13 3.06 -15.36 12.08
N THR A 14 3.96 -14.78 12.88
CA THR A 14 3.64 -13.66 13.77
C THR A 14 4.04 -12.34 13.14
N LEU A 15 3.25 -11.29 13.36
CA LEU A 15 3.50 -9.96 12.84
C LEU A 15 3.42 -8.97 14.01
N THR A 16 4.49 -8.20 14.23
CA THR A 16 4.55 -7.24 15.35
C THR A 16 4.93 -5.84 14.88
N GLN A 17 4.47 -4.83 15.60
CA GLN A 17 4.80 -3.44 15.34
C GLN A 17 6.31 -3.19 15.43
N LYS A 18 6.97 -3.79 16.45
CA LYS A 18 8.41 -3.60 16.70
C LYS A 18 9.29 -4.17 15.59
N ASP A 19 9.01 -5.40 15.14
CA ASP A 19 9.79 -5.99 14.04
C ASP A 19 9.55 -5.24 12.72
N PHE A 20 8.30 -4.86 12.43
CA PHE A 20 8.00 -4.07 11.25
C PHE A 20 8.67 -2.68 11.30
N ALA A 21 8.65 -1.99 12.44
CA ALA A 21 9.32 -0.71 12.65
C ALA A 21 10.84 -0.82 12.47
N SER A 22 11.47 -1.84 13.08
CA SER A 22 12.90 -2.13 12.90
C SER A 22 13.26 -2.33 11.43
N ARG A 23 12.50 -3.16 10.71
CA ARG A 23 12.70 -3.40 9.27
C ARG A 23 12.50 -2.15 8.43
N LEU A 24 11.54 -1.30 8.79
CA LEU A 24 11.30 -0.04 8.09
C LEU A 24 12.46 0.94 8.31
N HIS A 25 12.98 1.03 9.53
CA HIS A 25 14.16 1.81 9.86
C HIS A 25 15.40 1.33 9.09
N THR A 26 15.68 0.02 9.09
CA THR A 26 16.75 -0.57 8.28
C THR A 26 16.55 -0.28 6.79
N TRP A 27 15.33 -0.45 6.27
CA TRP A 27 15.04 -0.18 4.88
C TRP A 27 15.33 1.28 4.52
N ILE A 28 14.92 2.25 5.31
CA ILE A 28 15.22 3.67 5.02
C ILE A 28 16.73 3.94 5.00
N ALA A 29 17.49 3.33 5.92
CA ALA A 29 18.92 3.57 6.02
C ALA A 29 19.73 2.97 4.86
N MET A 30 19.37 1.78 4.37
CA MET A 30 20.24 1.01 3.46
C MET A 30 19.50 0.23 2.36
N GLY A 31 18.19 0.42 2.27
CA GLY A 31 17.33 -0.22 1.29
C GLY A 31 16.93 -1.65 1.64
N LEU A 32 16.28 -2.33 0.69
CA LEU A 32 15.86 -3.72 0.87
C LEU A 32 17.05 -4.63 0.63
N ARG A 33 17.66 -5.12 1.71
CA ARG A 33 18.89 -5.89 1.66
C ARG A 33 18.76 -7.19 0.86
N ALA A 34 17.71 -7.99 1.06
CA ALA A 34 17.53 -9.28 0.38
C ALA A 34 17.71 -9.21 -1.16
N LEU A 35 17.19 -8.14 -1.78
CA LEU A 35 17.26 -7.89 -3.22
C LEU A 35 18.27 -6.83 -3.64
N ASP A 36 19.02 -6.33 -2.66
CA ASP A 36 20.00 -5.27 -2.80
C ASP A 36 19.47 -4.01 -3.49
N ARG A 37 18.28 -3.55 -3.06
CA ARG A 37 17.57 -2.41 -3.67
C ARG A 37 17.66 -1.19 -2.78
N LEU A 38 17.84 -0.02 -3.39
CA LEU A 38 17.79 1.27 -2.70
C LEU A 38 16.40 1.57 -2.09
N PRO A 39 16.34 2.37 -1.02
CA PRO A 39 15.09 2.85 -0.47
C PRO A 39 14.56 4.01 -1.30
N LEU A 40 13.62 3.73 -2.19
CA LEU A 40 13.01 4.72 -3.08
C LEU A 40 11.55 4.94 -2.69
N GLY A 41 11.02 6.13 -2.99
CA GLY A 41 9.61 6.45 -2.75
C GLY A 41 9.26 6.67 -1.28
N ILE A 42 10.19 7.16 -0.46
CA ILE A 42 9.91 7.51 0.94
C ILE A 42 9.07 8.79 0.98
N GLY A 43 7.82 8.68 1.43
CA GLY A 43 6.97 9.84 1.69
C GLY A 43 7.38 10.60 2.95
N ASN A 44 7.06 11.89 3.01
CA ASN A 44 7.41 12.78 4.13
C ASN A 44 6.94 12.24 5.49
N THR A 45 5.72 11.72 5.58
CA THR A 45 5.17 11.13 6.81
C THR A 45 6.05 10.00 7.34
N VAL A 46 6.42 9.07 6.46
CA VAL A 46 7.27 7.93 6.82
C VAL A 46 8.66 8.41 7.22
N GLY A 47 9.26 9.32 6.45
CA GLY A 47 10.57 9.90 6.79
C GLY A 47 10.57 10.54 8.18
N MET A 48 9.62 11.42 8.48
CA MET A 48 9.55 12.16 9.75
C MET A 48 9.25 11.29 10.98
N VAL A 49 8.51 10.19 10.80
CA VAL A 49 8.17 9.25 11.88
C VAL A 49 9.33 8.30 12.15
N VAL A 50 9.89 7.70 11.10
CA VAL A 50 10.89 6.63 11.24
C VAL A 50 12.25 7.16 11.72
N THR A 51 12.58 8.42 11.42
CA THR A 51 13.83 9.05 11.91
C THR A 51 13.69 9.63 13.32
N HIS A 52 12.54 9.47 13.99
CA HIS A 52 12.39 9.91 15.38
C HIS A 52 13.18 8.99 16.31
N THR A 53 13.77 9.55 17.37
CA THR A 53 14.63 8.81 18.32
C THR A 53 13.89 7.65 18.98
N ASP A 54 12.64 7.87 19.36
CA ASP A 54 11.84 6.87 20.09
C ASP A 54 11.07 5.92 19.16
N PHE A 55 11.28 6.01 17.84
CA PHE A 55 10.50 5.24 16.87
C PHE A 55 10.62 3.73 17.06
N LEU A 56 11.82 3.24 17.39
CA LEU A 56 12.05 1.80 17.57
C LEU A 56 11.47 1.28 18.90
N SER A 57 11.35 2.13 19.92
CA SER A 57 10.76 1.77 21.21
C SER A 57 9.24 1.81 21.20
N ASP A 58 8.66 2.86 20.60
CA ASP A 58 7.22 3.10 20.54
C ASP A 58 6.80 3.69 19.18
N PRO A 59 6.75 2.85 18.12
CA PRO A 59 6.44 3.33 16.77
C PRO A 59 5.03 3.92 16.65
N ALA A 60 4.04 3.32 17.33
CA ALA A 60 2.66 3.79 17.31
C ALA A 60 2.50 5.12 18.05
N GLY A 61 3.09 5.25 19.25
CA GLY A 61 3.08 6.50 20.01
C GLY A 61 3.77 7.64 19.25
N VAL A 62 4.94 7.39 18.65
CA VAL A 62 5.61 8.38 17.80
C VAL A 62 4.74 8.79 16.62
N SER A 63 4.13 7.83 15.90
CA SER A 63 3.24 8.16 14.79
C SER A 63 2.04 8.99 15.22
N LYS A 64 1.44 8.67 16.38
CA LYS A 64 0.29 9.37 16.94
C LYS A 64 0.67 10.78 17.39
N GLY A 65 1.74 10.92 18.17
CA GLY A 65 2.26 12.21 18.61
C GLY A 65 2.61 13.13 17.44
N ARG A 66 3.20 12.58 16.37
CA ARG A 66 3.43 13.33 15.12
C ARG A 66 2.13 13.79 14.47
N TRP A 67 1.14 12.91 14.34
CA TRP A 67 -0.15 13.25 13.76
C TRP A 67 -0.84 14.39 14.53
N VAL A 68 -0.88 14.31 15.85
CA VAL A 68 -1.41 15.36 16.74
C VAL A 68 -0.64 16.68 16.57
N ASN A 69 0.69 16.63 16.56
CA ASN A 69 1.54 17.81 16.37
C ASN A 69 1.36 18.48 14.99
N THR A 70 0.93 17.72 13.99
CA THR A 70 0.53 18.26 12.68
C THR A 70 -0.94 18.71 12.62
N LYS A 71 -1.60 18.90 13.77
CA LYS A 71 -3.02 19.28 13.88
C LYS A 71 -3.97 18.27 13.23
N CYS A 72 -3.61 16.99 13.28
CA CYS A 72 -4.44 15.88 12.81
C CYS A 72 -4.79 15.93 11.30
N VAL A 73 -4.01 16.63 10.47
CA VAL A 73 -4.33 16.81 9.04
C VAL A 73 -3.73 15.74 8.12
N ASN A 74 -2.76 14.96 8.60
CA ASN A 74 -1.92 14.11 7.76
C ASN A 74 -2.53 12.74 7.43
N ALA A 75 -3.35 12.68 6.39
CA ALA A 75 -4.00 11.46 5.90
C ALA A 75 -3.36 10.89 4.61
N ALA A 76 -2.07 10.56 4.68
CA ALA A 76 -1.32 10.00 3.56
C ALA A 76 -1.64 8.51 3.29
N ASN A 77 -1.54 8.09 2.03
CA ASN A 77 -1.84 6.74 1.54
C ASN A 77 -0.73 5.70 1.78
N GLY A 78 0.36 6.08 2.44
CA GLY A 78 1.54 5.23 2.62
C GLY A 78 1.31 3.96 3.45
N ALA A 79 0.25 3.93 4.26
CA ALA A 79 -0.19 2.71 4.95
C ALA A 79 -1.03 1.80 4.04
N VAL A 80 -2.04 2.34 3.36
CA VAL A 80 -2.96 1.52 2.53
C VAL A 80 -2.25 0.87 1.34
N MET A 81 -1.19 1.49 0.81
CA MET A 81 -0.39 0.92 -0.30
C MET A 81 0.33 -0.39 0.05
N ARG A 82 0.39 -0.79 1.32
CA ARG A 82 1.20 -1.93 1.76
C ARG A 82 0.49 -2.96 2.63
N THR A 83 -0.68 -2.65 3.19
CA THR A 83 -1.37 -3.50 4.17
C THR A 83 -2.20 -4.62 3.53
N SER A 84 -2.46 -4.60 2.23
CA SER A 84 -3.29 -5.61 1.55
C SER A 84 -2.84 -7.06 1.75
N ILE A 85 -1.54 -7.30 1.92
CA ILE A 85 -0.97 -8.64 2.18
C ILE A 85 -1.43 -9.27 3.50
N ILE A 86 -1.95 -8.47 4.43
CA ILE A 86 -2.47 -8.95 5.73
C ILE A 86 -3.71 -9.81 5.54
N ALA A 87 -4.52 -9.55 4.50
CA ALA A 87 -5.72 -10.33 4.21
C ALA A 87 -5.45 -11.83 4.03
N PRO A 88 -4.53 -12.28 3.14
CA PRO A 88 -4.19 -13.70 3.03
C PRO A 88 -3.38 -14.24 4.21
N MET A 89 -2.60 -13.42 4.93
CA MET A 89 -1.86 -13.85 6.14
C MET A 89 -2.78 -14.25 7.29
N PHE A 90 -3.91 -13.55 7.44
CA PHE A 90 -4.89 -13.72 8.52
C PHE A 90 -6.19 -14.36 8.03
N ILE A 91 -6.15 -15.10 6.90
CA ILE A 91 -7.33 -15.70 6.25
C ILE A 91 -8.14 -16.64 7.17
N ASN A 92 -7.44 -17.31 8.08
CA ASN A 92 -7.99 -18.23 9.07
C ASN A 92 -8.37 -17.57 10.40
N LYS A 93 -8.15 -16.26 10.54
CA LYS A 93 -8.59 -15.46 11.69
C LYS A 93 -9.96 -14.85 11.44
N THR A 94 -10.59 -14.35 12.49
CA THR A 94 -11.83 -13.56 12.38
C THR A 94 -11.59 -12.28 11.60
N LEU A 95 -12.66 -11.65 11.10
CA LEU A 95 -12.56 -10.37 10.41
C LEU A 95 -11.97 -9.29 11.33
N GLU A 96 -12.40 -9.28 12.58
CA GLU A 96 -11.95 -8.37 13.65
C GLU A 96 -10.46 -8.53 13.95
N GLU A 97 -9.96 -9.76 14.12
CA GLU A 97 -8.52 -10.01 14.30
C GLU A 97 -7.70 -9.58 13.06
N THR A 98 -8.29 -9.73 11.87
CA THR A 98 -7.65 -9.26 10.62
C THR A 98 -7.58 -7.73 10.57
N TYR A 99 -8.64 -7.05 11.02
CA TYR A 99 -8.69 -5.59 11.13
C TYR A 99 -7.67 -5.06 12.13
N GLN A 100 -7.57 -5.72 13.29
CA GLN A 100 -6.58 -5.38 14.29
C GLN A 100 -5.15 -5.50 13.73
N ALA A 101 -4.83 -6.61 13.04
CA ALA A 101 -3.51 -6.78 12.42
C ALA A 101 -3.22 -5.70 11.35
N ALA A 102 -4.23 -5.27 10.59
CA ALA A 102 -4.08 -4.20 9.62
C ALA A 102 -3.77 -2.85 10.28
N VAL A 103 -4.47 -2.53 11.38
CA VAL A 103 -4.25 -1.30 12.15
C VAL A 103 -2.92 -1.32 12.87
N ASP A 104 -2.54 -2.43 13.49
CA ASP A 104 -1.26 -2.57 14.19
C ASP A 104 -0.08 -2.21 13.27
N ILE A 105 -0.18 -2.52 11.98
CA ILE A 105 0.88 -2.24 11.01
C ILE A 105 0.73 -0.87 10.35
N ALA A 106 -0.50 -0.38 10.18
CA ALA A 106 -0.76 0.95 9.64
C ALA A 106 -0.29 2.05 10.62
N ILE A 107 -0.65 1.92 11.89
CA ILE A 107 -0.41 2.91 12.96
C ILE A 107 1.08 3.14 13.22
N VAL A 108 1.96 2.19 12.89
CA VAL A 108 3.42 2.35 12.96
C VAL A 108 3.91 3.60 12.22
N THR A 109 3.16 4.13 11.25
CA THR A 109 3.54 5.39 10.55
C THR A 109 2.37 6.33 10.27
N HIS A 110 1.12 5.84 10.32
CA HIS A 110 -0.06 6.60 9.96
C HIS A 110 -1.14 6.36 11.02
N ALA A 111 -1.16 7.21 12.05
CA ALA A 111 -2.15 7.15 13.12
C ALA A 111 -3.50 7.79 12.77
N ASP A 112 -3.58 8.55 11.66
CA ASP A 112 -4.81 9.21 11.23
C ASP A 112 -5.94 8.18 10.99
N PRO A 113 -7.12 8.32 11.63
CA PRO A 113 -8.23 7.39 11.43
C PRO A 113 -8.65 7.18 9.97
N ARG A 114 -8.46 8.18 9.09
CA ARG A 114 -8.73 8.07 7.65
C ARG A 114 -7.78 7.06 6.96
N CYS A 115 -6.53 7.03 7.40
CA CYS A 115 -5.53 6.05 6.92
C CYS A 115 -5.87 4.64 7.43
N LEU A 116 -6.26 4.53 8.70
CA LEU A 116 -6.61 3.26 9.33
C LEU A 116 -7.82 2.63 8.65
N VAL A 117 -8.91 3.38 8.45
CA VAL A 117 -10.13 2.84 7.81
C VAL A 117 -9.87 2.43 6.37
N SER A 118 -8.97 3.14 5.65
CA SER A 118 -8.57 2.75 4.30
C SER A 118 -7.85 1.40 4.28
N CYS A 119 -6.97 1.14 5.25
CA CYS A 119 -6.29 -0.15 5.38
C CYS A 119 -7.28 -1.26 5.73
N VAL A 120 -8.13 -1.03 6.73
CA VAL A 120 -9.15 -1.97 7.20
C VAL A 120 -10.13 -2.34 6.07
N ALA A 121 -10.61 -1.35 5.32
CA ALA A 121 -11.52 -1.57 4.20
C ALA A 121 -10.88 -2.43 3.09
N VAL A 122 -9.67 -2.08 2.65
CA VAL A 122 -8.94 -2.85 1.61
C VAL A 122 -8.70 -4.29 2.07
N VAL A 123 -8.20 -4.46 3.30
CA VAL A 123 -7.91 -5.79 3.86
C VAL A 123 -9.17 -6.62 4.03
N GLY A 124 -10.26 -6.05 4.55
CA GLY A 124 -11.53 -6.73 4.74
C GLY A 124 -12.15 -7.22 3.43
N ILE A 125 -12.16 -6.36 2.41
CA ILE A 125 -12.68 -6.71 1.09
C ILE A 125 -11.83 -7.82 0.45
N ILE A 126 -10.49 -7.72 0.47
CA ILE A 126 -9.62 -8.78 -0.07
C ILE A 126 -9.85 -10.09 0.67
N ARG A 127 -9.94 -10.07 2.00
CA ARG A 127 -10.20 -11.29 2.79
C ARG A 127 -11.54 -11.92 2.39
N ALA A 128 -12.59 -11.12 2.25
CA ALA A 128 -13.90 -11.59 1.85
C ALA A 128 -13.90 -12.19 0.43
N LEU A 129 -13.19 -11.57 -0.51
CA LEU A 129 -13.00 -12.09 -1.87
C LEU A 129 -12.28 -13.46 -1.84
N LEU A 130 -11.18 -13.56 -1.10
CA LEU A 130 -10.40 -14.80 -0.99
C LEU A 130 -11.17 -15.95 -0.33
N LYS A 131 -12.12 -15.64 0.58
CA LYS A 131 -12.99 -16.63 1.22
C LYS A 131 -14.26 -16.94 0.43
N GLY A 132 -14.51 -16.24 -0.68
CA GLY A 132 -15.76 -16.35 -1.44
C GLY A 132 -16.98 -15.81 -0.69
N GLU A 133 -16.77 -14.97 0.32
CA GLU A 133 -17.85 -14.33 1.11
C GLU A 133 -18.45 -13.13 0.35
N LEU A 134 -17.62 -12.39 -0.41
CA LEU A 134 -18.06 -11.28 -1.27
C LEU A 134 -18.27 -11.80 -2.69
N THR A 135 -19.52 -12.00 -3.09
CA THR A 135 -19.88 -12.63 -4.36
C THR A 135 -20.55 -11.68 -5.37
N SER A 136 -21.01 -10.51 -4.93
CA SER A 136 -21.63 -9.51 -5.81
C SER A 136 -21.16 -8.09 -5.47
N GLU A 137 -21.30 -7.19 -6.44
CA GLU A 137 -20.81 -5.81 -6.37
C GLU A 137 -21.54 -5.01 -5.26
N GLU A 138 -22.82 -5.30 -5.05
CA GLU A 138 -23.68 -4.61 -4.11
C GLU A 138 -23.22 -4.83 -2.66
N MET A 139 -22.56 -5.96 -2.38
CA MET A 139 -22.03 -6.32 -1.06
C MET A 139 -20.86 -5.42 -0.63
N ILE A 140 -20.16 -4.77 -1.57
CA ILE A 140 -18.98 -3.95 -1.27
C ILE A 140 -19.32 -2.84 -0.27
N ASN A 141 -20.50 -2.22 -0.38
CA ASN A 141 -20.92 -1.16 0.55
C ASN A 141 -21.02 -1.67 1.99
N GLY A 142 -21.50 -2.91 2.20
CA GLY A 142 -21.58 -3.52 3.52
C GLY A 142 -20.21 -3.68 4.18
N TYR A 143 -19.19 -4.09 3.42
CA TYR A 143 -17.81 -4.18 3.92
C TYR A 143 -17.20 -2.80 4.21
N LEU A 144 -17.49 -1.80 3.37
CA LEU A 144 -17.04 -0.42 3.62
C LEU A 144 -17.69 0.18 4.88
N ASP A 145 -18.97 -0.12 5.11
CA ASP A 145 -19.72 0.30 6.30
C ASP A 145 -19.19 -0.37 7.56
N HIS A 146 -18.91 -1.66 7.48
CA HIS A 146 -18.34 -2.43 8.59
C HIS A 146 -16.94 -1.91 8.95
N ALA A 147 -16.07 -1.70 7.95
CA ALA A 147 -14.74 -1.14 8.16
C ALA A 147 -14.79 0.25 8.83
N TRP A 148 -15.73 1.11 8.41
CA TRP A 148 -15.94 2.40 9.05
C TRP A 148 -16.35 2.25 10.52
N ALA A 149 -17.42 1.48 10.79
CA ALA A 149 -17.97 1.34 12.13
C ALA A 149 -16.91 0.79 13.11
N TRP A 150 -16.14 -0.20 12.65
CA TRP A 150 -15.03 -0.75 13.41
C TRP A 150 -13.94 0.29 13.70
N THR A 151 -13.51 1.03 12.66
CA THR A 151 -12.42 2.01 12.82
C THR A 151 -12.86 3.20 13.66
N ASP A 152 -14.10 3.64 13.57
CA ASP A 152 -14.65 4.71 14.40
C ASP A 152 -14.64 4.33 15.89
N ALA A 153 -15.06 3.10 16.22
CA ALA A 153 -14.96 2.57 17.58
C ALA A 153 -13.50 2.49 18.06
N TYR A 154 -12.61 1.91 17.25
CA TYR A 154 -11.19 1.80 17.55
C TYR A 154 -10.53 3.19 17.76
N ALA A 155 -10.85 4.15 16.89
CA ALA A 155 -10.28 5.49 16.96
C ALA A 155 -10.69 6.21 18.25
N LYS A 156 -11.97 6.15 18.62
CA LYS A 156 -12.47 6.74 19.88
C LYS A 156 -11.80 6.12 21.11
N GLU A 157 -11.49 4.84 21.07
CA GLU A 157 -10.87 4.14 22.19
C GLU A 157 -9.36 4.39 22.29
N HIS A 158 -8.63 4.34 21.18
CA HIS A 158 -7.17 4.25 21.18
C HIS A 158 -6.43 5.44 20.55
N ILE A 159 -7.08 6.18 19.64
CA ILE A 159 -6.44 7.24 18.85
C ILE A 159 -6.83 8.62 19.35
N LEU A 160 -8.11 8.86 19.63
CA LEU A 160 -8.68 10.17 19.93
C LEU A 160 -8.62 10.52 21.42
N LYS A 161 -7.63 9.96 22.12
CA LYS A 161 -7.31 10.28 23.51
C LYS A 161 -5.83 10.61 23.63
N ASP A 162 -5.45 11.61 24.42
CA ASP A 162 -4.05 11.87 24.75
C ASP A 162 -3.50 10.85 25.78
N GLU A 163 -2.27 11.06 26.25
CA GLU A 163 -1.63 10.16 27.22
C GLU A 163 -2.30 10.21 28.61
N GLU A 164 -2.91 11.35 28.94
CA GLU A 164 -3.69 11.58 30.15
C GLU A 164 -5.15 11.07 30.04
N GLY A 165 -5.57 10.65 28.85
CA GLY A 165 -6.90 10.12 28.56
C GLY A 165 -7.95 11.18 28.21
N ASN A 166 -7.56 12.43 28.00
CA ASN A 166 -8.47 13.49 27.53
C ASN A 166 -8.77 13.32 26.04
N GLU A 167 -9.97 13.72 25.63
CA GLU A 167 -10.39 13.64 24.24
C GLU A 167 -9.60 14.61 23.34
N ILE A 168 -9.14 14.11 22.20
CA ILE A 168 -8.52 14.91 21.15
C ILE A 168 -9.63 15.40 20.22
N GLU A 169 -9.78 16.72 20.09
CA GLU A 169 -10.74 17.31 19.16
C GLU A 169 -10.39 16.93 17.71
N TYR A 170 -11.22 16.09 17.11
CA TYR A 170 -11.03 15.61 15.75
C TYR A 170 -12.36 15.25 15.10
N ASN A 171 -12.61 15.77 13.90
CA ASN A 171 -13.78 15.41 13.11
C ASN A 171 -13.45 14.26 12.16
N PHE A 172 -13.79 13.03 12.56
CA PHE A 172 -13.70 11.87 11.68
C PHE A 172 -14.95 11.80 10.78
N ASP A 173 -14.90 12.51 9.65
CA ASP A 173 -16.07 12.77 8.81
C ASP A 173 -16.51 11.56 7.96
N ARG A 174 -17.66 11.00 8.34
CA ARG A 174 -18.31 9.90 7.61
C ARG A 174 -18.77 10.28 6.22
N ALA A 175 -19.28 11.49 6.04
CA ALA A 175 -19.78 11.95 4.75
C ALA A 175 -18.63 12.11 3.76
N GLU A 176 -17.46 12.57 4.22
CA GLU A 176 -16.25 12.59 3.39
C GLU A 176 -15.88 11.17 2.94
N TYR A 177 -15.80 10.21 3.87
CA TYR A 177 -15.48 8.81 3.53
C TYR A 177 -16.44 8.25 2.46
N ASP A 178 -17.75 8.36 2.68
CA ASP A 178 -18.76 7.87 1.75
C ASP A 178 -18.65 8.55 0.37
N ALA A 179 -18.30 9.85 0.33
CA ALA A 179 -18.13 10.59 -0.93
C ALA A 179 -16.98 10.06 -1.80
N TYR A 180 -15.93 9.50 -1.19
CA TYR A 180 -14.80 8.88 -1.90
C TYR A 180 -15.02 7.39 -2.20
N CYS A 181 -15.51 6.60 -1.24
CA CYS A 181 -15.52 5.13 -1.36
C CYS A 181 -16.83 4.55 -1.92
N LYS A 182 -17.97 5.24 -1.77
CA LYS A 182 -19.29 4.78 -2.23
C LYS A 182 -19.75 5.45 -3.53
N VAL A 183 -18.79 5.88 -4.35
CA VAL A 183 -18.91 6.45 -5.71
C VAL A 183 -20.33 6.39 -6.24
N SER A 184 -21.00 7.55 -6.38
CA SER A 184 -22.38 7.57 -6.84
C SER A 184 -22.53 6.84 -8.18
N PRO A 185 -23.69 6.19 -8.47
CA PRO A 185 -23.89 5.49 -9.73
C PRO A 185 -23.52 6.35 -10.95
N LYS A 186 -23.85 7.65 -10.96
CA LYS A 186 -23.47 8.57 -12.05
C LYS A 186 -21.95 8.70 -12.28
N LYS A 187 -21.14 8.63 -11.22
CA LYS A 187 -19.66 8.64 -11.29
C LYS A 187 -19.08 7.27 -11.65
N MET A 188 -19.80 6.20 -11.34
CA MET A 188 -19.40 4.81 -11.62
C MET A 188 -19.36 4.46 -13.12
N TYR A 189 -20.15 5.17 -13.95
CA TYR A 189 -20.22 4.95 -15.41
C TYR A 189 -19.53 6.03 -16.24
N ASN A 190 -18.92 7.06 -15.62
CA ASN A 190 -18.28 8.13 -16.38
C ASN A 190 -16.80 7.79 -16.62
N ASP A 191 -16.45 7.46 -17.86
CA ASP A 191 -15.07 7.25 -18.30
C ASP A 191 -14.31 8.59 -18.49
N LYS A 192 -14.95 9.75 -18.27
CA LYS A 192 -14.30 11.07 -18.27
C LYS A 192 -13.80 11.43 -16.86
N LYS A 193 -12.69 12.17 -16.81
CA LYS A 193 -12.00 12.63 -15.59
C LYS A 193 -12.95 13.28 -14.56
N ASP A 194 -13.99 13.96 -15.00
CA ASP A 194 -14.97 14.68 -14.16
C ASP A 194 -15.82 13.78 -13.23
N GLY A 195 -15.84 12.47 -13.47
CA GLY A 195 -16.52 11.49 -12.62
C GLY A 195 -15.60 10.71 -11.66
N MET A 196 -14.30 10.96 -11.69
CA MET A 196 -13.31 10.05 -11.12
C MET A 196 -12.75 10.48 -9.77
N ILE A 197 -12.23 9.50 -9.02
CA ILE A 197 -11.69 9.65 -7.66
C ILE A 197 -10.25 10.19 -7.67
N VAL A 198 -9.61 10.25 -8.83
CA VAL A 198 -8.24 10.75 -8.98
C VAL A 198 -8.29 12.29 -8.97
N ASP A 199 -7.94 12.90 -7.83
CA ASP A 199 -7.81 14.35 -7.68
C ASP A 199 -6.33 14.75 -7.60
N ASP A 200 -5.82 15.37 -8.67
CA ASP A 200 -4.45 15.86 -8.77
C ASP A 200 -4.13 16.94 -7.70
N ARG A 201 -5.14 17.55 -7.07
CA ARG A 201 -4.96 18.55 -6.01
C ARG A 201 -4.71 17.92 -4.63
N ARG A 202 -4.99 16.63 -4.46
CA ARG A 202 -4.86 15.88 -3.21
C ARG A 202 -4.03 14.61 -3.39
N LEU A 203 -2.92 14.73 -4.12
CA LEU A 203 -1.94 13.65 -4.28
C LEU A 203 -1.56 13.06 -2.92
N GLY A 204 -1.46 11.74 -2.83
CA GLY A 204 -1.15 11.07 -1.58
C GLY A 204 -2.33 10.89 -0.63
N TYR A 205 -3.54 11.38 -0.92
CA TYR A 205 -4.67 11.23 0.01
C TYR A 205 -5.20 9.80 0.07
N THR A 206 -5.30 9.23 1.27
CA THR A 206 -5.66 7.81 1.48
C THR A 206 -7.01 7.41 0.88
N TYR A 207 -8.02 8.28 0.93
CA TYR A 207 -9.34 7.98 0.36
C TYR A 207 -9.35 7.96 -1.17
N ILE A 208 -8.41 8.65 -1.83
CA ILE A 208 -8.27 8.55 -3.28
C ILE A 208 -7.79 7.15 -3.66
N ALA A 209 -6.81 6.61 -2.94
CA ALA A 209 -6.31 5.26 -3.19
C ALA A 209 -7.38 4.20 -2.92
N LEU A 210 -8.08 4.30 -1.77
CA LEU A 210 -9.20 3.41 -1.44
C LEU A 210 -10.31 3.48 -2.50
N GLY A 211 -10.83 4.67 -2.78
CA GLY A 211 -11.94 4.84 -3.70
C GLY A 211 -11.58 4.39 -5.11
N SER A 212 -10.37 4.70 -5.59
CA SER A 212 -9.88 4.25 -6.90
C SER A 212 -9.86 2.72 -7.01
N ALA A 213 -9.42 2.05 -5.95
CA ALA A 213 -9.37 0.59 -5.90
C ALA A 213 -10.77 -0.04 -5.84
N VAL A 214 -11.69 0.52 -5.04
CA VAL A 214 -13.10 0.10 -5.01
C VAL A 214 -13.77 0.30 -6.37
N TRP A 215 -13.52 1.44 -7.03
CA TRP A 215 -14.03 1.70 -8.37
C TRP A 215 -13.52 0.67 -9.38
N CYS A 216 -12.23 0.32 -9.34
CA CYS A 216 -11.68 -0.72 -10.22
C CYS A 216 -12.35 -2.07 -9.97
N LEU A 217 -12.48 -2.47 -8.70
CA LEU A 217 -13.12 -3.73 -8.32
C LEU A 217 -14.56 -3.81 -8.86
N ARG A 218 -15.37 -2.77 -8.63
CA ARG A 218 -16.76 -2.69 -9.13
C ARG A 218 -16.84 -2.88 -10.64
N ARG A 219 -15.96 -2.23 -11.40
CA ARG A 219 -15.97 -2.33 -12.86
C ARG A 219 -15.67 -3.74 -13.36
N VAL A 220 -14.74 -4.43 -12.71
CA VAL A 220 -14.39 -5.81 -13.04
C VAL A 220 -15.51 -6.77 -12.63
N MET A 221 -16.09 -6.61 -11.43
CA MET A 221 -17.22 -7.43 -10.97
C MET A 221 -18.47 -7.26 -11.85
N LEU A 222 -18.69 -6.07 -12.41
CA LEU A 222 -19.77 -5.79 -13.36
C LEU A 222 -19.46 -6.19 -14.81
N GLY A 223 -18.32 -6.84 -15.06
CA GLY A 223 -17.92 -7.31 -16.39
C GLY A 223 -17.62 -6.19 -17.40
N LYS A 224 -17.36 -4.96 -16.96
CA LYS A 224 -17.07 -3.82 -17.84
C LYS A 224 -15.62 -3.73 -18.28
N ASP A 225 -14.73 -4.31 -17.48
CA ASP A 225 -13.29 -4.26 -17.67
C ASP A 225 -12.67 -5.57 -17.18
N ASP A 226 -11.48 -5.88 -17.68
CA ASP A 226 -10.61 -6.91 -17.14
C ASP A 226 -9.49 -6.28 -16.29
N PHE A 227 -8.64 -7.12 -15.69
CA PHE A 227 -7.52 -6.65 -14.86
C PHE A 227 -6.61 -5.67 -15.62
N LYS A 228 -6.26 -5.99 -16.88
CA LYS A 228 -5.33 -5.19 -17.67
C LYS A 228 -5.97 -3.85 -18.05
N SER A 229 -7.21 -3.87 -18.53
CA SER A 229 -7.90 -2.67 -18.99
C SER A 229 -8.17 -1.71 -17.83
N VAL A 230 -8.64 -2.20 -16.68
CA VAL A 230 -8.97 -1.35 -15.54
C VAL A 230 -7.73 -0.72 -14.90
N ILE A 231 -6.64 -1.49 -14.75
CA ILE A 231 -5.40 -0.98 -14.17
C ILE A 231 -4.70 -0.02 -15.14
N THR A 232 -4.66 -0.33 -16.44
CA THR A 232 -4.10 0.60 -17.45
C THR A 232 -4.84 1.92 -17.42
N LYS A 233 -6.18 1.88 -17.41
CA LYS A 233 -7.03 3.06 -17.31
C LYS A 233 -6.65 3.86 -16.06
N LEU A 234 -6.56 3.23 -14.89
CA LEU A 234 -6.21 3.89 -13.62
C LEU A 234 -4.86 4.59 -13.66
N ILE A 235 -3.83 3.95 -14.21
CA ILE A 235 -2.50 4.54 -14.32
C ILE A 235 -2.51 5.74 -15.29
N MET A 236 -3.22 5.61 -16.42
CA MET A 236 -3.30 6.69 -17.43
C MET A 236 -4.11 7.90 -16.96
N MET A 237 -4.94 7.75 -15.92
CA MET A 237 -5.62 8.87 -15.26
C MET A 237 -4.65 9.84 -14.56
N GLY A 238 -3.43 9.39 -14.23
CA GLY A 238 -2.45 10.19 -13.50
C GLY A 238 -2.73 10.22 -11.99
N GLY A 239 -2.42 11.35 -11.35
CA GLY A 239 -2.42 11.46 -9.90
C GLY A 239 -1.27 10.68 -9.25
N ASP A 240 -1.53 10.10 -8.08
CA ASP A 240 -0.63 9.18 -7.37
C ASP A 240 -0.74 7.77 -7.97
N ALA A 241 -0.32 7.65 -9.23
CA ALA A 241 -0.62 6.49 -10.08
C ALA A 241 -0.01 5.19 -9.53
N ASP A 242 1.20 5.23 -8.97
CA ASP A 242 1.86 4.07 -8.39
C ASP A 242 1.12 3.55 -7.15
N THR A 243 0.72 4.43 -6.23
CA THR A 243 -0.06 4.01 -5.05
C THR A 243 -1.45 3.52 -5.45
N ASN A 244 -2.15 4.27 -6.30
CA ASN A 244 -3.48 3.91 -6.77
C ASN A 244 -3.46 2.55 -7.48
N GLY A 245 -2.47 2.33 -8.35
CA GLY A 245 -2.24 1.05 -9.03
C GLY A 245 -1.93 -0.09 -8.07
N ALA A 246 -1.12 0.13 -7.04
CA ALA A 246 -0.79 -0.88 -6.04
C ALA A 246 -2.02 -1.33 -5.23
N VAL A 247 -2.84 -0.39 -4.77
CA VAL A 247 -4.06 -0.71 -3.98
C VAL A 247 -5.14 -1.34 -4.86
N ALA A 248 -5.37 -0.78 -6.06
CA ALA A 248 -6.33 -1.33 -7.01
C ALA A 248 -5.93 -2.73 -7.51
N GLY A 249 -4.64 -2.93 -7.82
CA GLY A 249 -4.10 -4.21 -8.25
C GLY A 249 -4.28 -5.30 -7.20
N ALA A 250 -4.11 -4.97 -5.91
CA ALA A 250 -4.35 -5.92 -4.82
C ALA A 250 -5.83 -6.32 -4.70
N LEU A 251 -6.75 -5.34 -4.76
CA LEU A 251 -8.18 -5.60 -4.67
C LEU A 251 -8.72 -6.39 -5.87
N VAL A 252 -8.44 -5.90 -7.08
CA VAL A 252 -8.88 -6.57 -8.31
C VAL A 252 -8.21 -7.94 -8.44
N GLY A 253 -6.91 -8.04 -8.13
CA GLY A 253 -6.17 -9.31 -8.16
C GLY A 253 -6.70 -10.34 -7.18
N GLY A 254 -7.18 -9.91 -6.00
CA GLY A 254 -7.88 -10.76 -5.04
C GLY A 254 -9.19 -11.33 -5.57
N TYR A 255 -9.85 -10.65 -6.51
CA TYR A 255 -11.08 -11.12 -7.16
C TYR A 255 -10.80 -12.01 -8.39
N VAL A 256 -9.96 -11.56 -9.32
CA VAL A 256 -9.75 -12.28 -10.61
C VAL A 256 -8.72 -13.40 -10.52
N GLY A 257 -7.87 -13.39 -9.50
CA GLY A 257 -6.79 -14.35 -9.30
C GLY A 257 -5.57 -14.14 -10.22
N HIS A 258 -4.45 -14.78 -9.85
CA HIS A 258 -3.14 -14.62 -10.50
C HIS A 258 -3.14 -14.97 -11.99
N LYS A 259 -3.97 -15.92 -12.43
CA LYS A 259 -4.04 -16.37 -13.84
C LYS A 259 -4.68 -15.35 -14.77
N ALA A 260 -5.49 -14.43 -14.25
CA ALA A 260 -6.15 -13.40 -15.03
C ALA A 260 -5.27 -12.15 -15.27
N ILE A 261 -4.12 -12.07 -14.61
CA ILE A 261 -3.12 -11.02 -14.88
C ILE A 261 -2.46 -11.32 -16.22
N ALA A 262 -2.37 -10.29 -17.08
CA ALA A 262 -1.76 -10.39 -18.40
C ALA A 262 -0.35 -11.02 -18.31
N PRO A 263 -0.01 -12.04 -19.12
CA PRO A 263 1.25 -12.77 -19.01
C PRO A 263 2.47 -11.86 -19.05
N GLU A 264 2.48 -10.83 -19.90
CA GLU A 264 3.59 -9.87 -19.99
C GLU A 264 3.81 -9.06 -18.71
N TRP A 265 2.78 -8.86 -17.88
CA TRP A 265 2.90 -8.16 -16.60
C TRP A 265 3.24 -9.14 -15.48
N ARG A 266 2.59 -10.30 -15.48
CA ARG A 266 2.80 -11.37 -14.50
C ARG A 266 4.23 -11.92 -14.57
N ASP A 267 4.67 -12.27 -15.77
CA ASP A 267 5.96 -12.93 -16.01
C ASP A 267 7.08 -11.89 -16.19
N GLY A 268 6.73 -10.65 -16.55
CA GLY A 268 7.65 -9.51 -16.62
C GLY A 268 7.93 -8.84 -15.28
N LEU A 269 7.29 -9.28 -14.18
CA LEU A 269 7.49 -8.70 -12.86
C LEU A 269 8.94 -8.91 -12.39
N ARG A 270 9.60 -7.81 -12.00
CA ARG A 270 10.96 -7.88 -11.48
C ARG A 270 11.00 -8.69 -10.19
N TYR A 271 11.90 -9.68 -10.12
CA TYR A 271 12.04 -10.60 -8.98
C TYR A 271 10.83 -11.53 -8.78
N ASN A 272 10.09 -11.87 -9.84
CA ASN A 272 8.89 -12.70 -9.75
C ASN A 272 9.12 -14.02 -9.00
N ASP A 273 10.12 -14.81 -9.41
CA ASP A 273 10.41 -16.11 -8.77
C ASP A 273 10.75 -15.98 -7.29
N TRP A 274 11.47 -14.93 -6.92
CA TRP A 274 11.79 -14.64 -5.52
C TRP A 274 10.53 -14.32 -4.73
N LEU A 275 9.67 -13.44 -5.27
CA LEU A 275 8.42 -13.06 -4.63
C LEU A 275 7.48 -14.25 -4.48
N LEU A 276 7.32 -15.08 -5.52
CA LEU A 276 6.44 -16.24 -5.50
C LEU A 276 6.88 -17.27 -4.44
N LYS A 277 8.19 -17.46 -4.22
CA LYS A 277 8.69 -18.29 -3.11
C LYS A 277 8.29 -17.73 -1.74
N LYS A 278 8.38 -16.41 -1.54
CA LYS A 278 7.94 -15.77 -0.29
C LYS A 278 6.43 -15.86 -0.09
N VAL A 279 5.65 -15.70 -1.17
CA VAL A 279 4.19 -15.85 -1.13
C VAL A 279 3.80 -17.30 -0.82
N GLU A 280 4.48 -18.29 -1.38
CA GLU A 280 4.28 -19.69 -1.03
C GLU A 280 4.54 -19.96 0.46
N GLY A 281 5.67 -19.46 1.00
CA GLY A 281 5.95 -19.54 2.44
C GLY A 281 4.86 -18.89 3.30
N MET A 282 4.34 -17.75 2.88
CA MET A 282 3.23 -17.08 3.57
C MET A 282 1.95 -17.91 3.51
N CYS A 283 1.63 -18.52 2.36
CA CYS A 283 0.48 -19.42 2.24
C CYS A 283 0.62 -20.68 3.10
N ILE A 284 1.83 -21.20 3.30
CA ILE A 284 2.09 -22.30 4.23
C ILE A 284 1.81 -21.85 5.67
N LEU A 285 2.43 -20.74 6.10
CA LEU A 285 2.28 -20.22 7.46
C LEU A 285 0.85 -19.75 7.79
N SER A 286 0.12 -19.23 6.80
CA SER A 286 -1.27 -18.83 6.98
C SER A 286 -2.25 -20.01 6.99
N GLY A 287 -1.78 -21.22 6.67
CA GLY A 287 -2.58 -22.45 6.63
C GLY A 287 -3.40 -22.64 5.36
N VAL A 288 -3.07 -21.90 4.28
CA VAL A 288 -3.67 -22.11 2.95
C VAL A 288 -3.06 -23.33 2.26
N ILE A 289 -1.75 -23.51 2.39
CA ILE A 289 -1.02 -24.70 1.94
C ILE A 289 -0.73 -25.56 3.16
N THR A 290 -1.29 -26.77 3.20
CA THR A 290 -1.26 -27.65 4.39
C THR A 290 -0.39 -28.89 4.21
N ASP A 291 0.07 -29.16 2.99
CA ASP A 291 0.88 -30.32 2.61
C ASP A 291 2.39 -30.03 2.59
N LYS A 292 2.80 -28.81 2.91
CA LYS A 292 4.20 -28.37 3.00
C LYS A 292 4.51 -27.77 4.36
N ALA A 293 5.78 -27.77 4.73
CA ALA A 293 6.30 -27.07 5.91
C ALA A 293 7.19 -25.90 5.47
N TYR A 294 7.09 -24.79 6.19
CA TYR A 294 7.98 -23.64 6.03
C TYR A 294 8.87 -23.54 7.26
N ILE A 295 10.19 -23.48 7.06
CA ILE A 295 11.18 -23.39 8.13
C ILE A 295 11.84 -22.00 8.05
N PRO A 296 11.48 -21.04 8.93
CA PRO A 296 12.01 -19.68 8.85
C PRO A 296 13.54 -19.58 8.83
N ALA A 297 14.23 -20.50 9.53
CA ALA A 297 15.69 -20.53 9.59
C ALA A 297 16.37 -20.89 8.25
N GLU A 298 15.64 -21.53 7.31
CA GLU A 298 16.16 -21.86 5.98
C GLU A 298 15.98 -20.71 4.98
N ASP A 299 15.04 -19.79 5.25
CA ASP A 299 14.82 -18.60 4.44
C ASP A 299 15.63 -17.41 4.97
N LEU A 300 16.92 -17.43 4.68
CA LEU A 300 17.88 -16.43 5.15
C LEU A 300 17.58 -15.01 4.62
N ASP A 301 16.90 -14.87 3.48
CA ASP A 301 16.52 -13.56 2.92
C ASP A 301 15.54 -12.80 3.83
N THR A 302 14.86 -13.51 4.74
CA THR A 302 13.91 -12.89 5.68
C THR A 302 14.59 -12.19 6.84
N ALA A 303 15.89 -12.42 7.05
CA ALA A 303 16.66 -11.72 8.07
C ALA A 303 16.65 -10.19 7.82
N PRO A 304 16.75 -9.35 8.87
CA PRO A 304 16.78 -7.90 8.71
C PRO A 304 17.89 -7.37 7.78
N ASP A 305 19.02 -8.06 7.73
CA ASP A 305 20.16 -7.76 6.86
C ASP A 305 20.07 -8.46 5.48
N GLY A 306 18.98 -9.20 5.23
CA GLY A 306 18.74 -9.96 4.01
C GLY A 306 19.83 -10.97 3.68
N ASN A 307 20.51 -11.53 4.69
CA ASN A 307 21.65 -12.46 4.53
C ASN A 307 22.81 -11.88 3.71
N ARG A 308 22.99 -10.56 3.74
CA ARG A 308 24.06 -9.84 3.04
C ARG A 308 24.86 -8.94 3.96
N GLY A 309 24.58 -8.95 5.27
CA GLY A 309 25.10 -7.99 6.21
C GLY A 309 24.52 -6.59 6.03
N PHE A 310 24.65 -5.82 7.11
CA PHE A 310 24.37 -4.38 7.10
C PHE A 310 25.49 -3.63 6.38
N LEU A 311 25.12 -2.54 5.72
CA LEU A 311 26.09 -1.67 5.05
C LEU A 311 26.70 -0.71 6.07
N ASP A 312 28.00 -0.46 5.94
CA ASP A 312 28.64 0.66 6.62
C ASP A 312 28.36 1.99 5.88
N GLU A 313 28.73 3.10 6.52
CA GLU A 313 28.51 4.44 5.94
C GLU A 313 29.22 4.66 4.60
N ALA A 314 30.37 4.04 4.37
CA ALA A 314 31.10 4.21 3.12
C ALA A 314 30.33 3.59 1.95
N HIS A 315 29.79 2.38 2.15
CA HIS A 315 28.94 1.71 1.18
C HIS A 315 27.62 2.45 0.95
N ILE A 316 27.02 3.03 2.00
CA ILE A 316 25.80 3.85 1.88
C ILE A 316 26.09 5.10 1.04
N ARG A 317 27.18 5.82 1.32
CA ARG A 317 27.57 7.03 0.57
C ARG A 317 27.85 6.72 -0.92
N GLU A 318 28.49 5.60 -1.22
CA GLU A 318 28.73 5.22 -2.63
C GLU A 318 27.41 4.93 -3.36
N ARG A 319 26.46 4.26 -2.71
CA ARG A 319 25.12 4.02 -3.27
C ARG A 319 24.34 5.30 -3.53
N GLU A 320 24.39 6.25 -2.62
CA GLU A 320 23.75 7.57 -2.80
C GLU A 320 24.34 8.29 -4.01
N LYS A 321 25.67 8.21 -4.17
CA LYS A 321 26.37 8.79 -5.31
C LYS A 321 25.98 8.12 -6.63
N GLU A 322 25.90 6.80 -6.68
CA GLU A 322 25.42 6.05 -7.85
C GLU A 322 23.97 6.41 -8.22
N LEU A 323 23.09 6.52 -7.20
CA LEU A 323 21.71 6.96 -7.40
C LEU A 323 21.65 8.36 -7.98
N MET A 324 22.40 9.30 -7.42
CA MET A 324 22.44 10.69 -7.88
C MET A 324 22.95 10.77 -9.32
N LYS A 325 23.98 9.99 -9.67
CA LYS A 325 24.47 9.87 -11.04
C LYS A 325 23.38 9.37 -11.99
N MET A 326 22.66 8.30 -11.64
CA MET A 326 21.57 7.77 -12.46
C MET A 326 20.43 8.79 -12.64
N ILE A 327 20.10 9.56 -11.59
CA ILE A 327 19.08 10.63 -11.67
C ILE A 327 19.54 11.73 -12.63
N LEU A 328 20.78 12.20 -12.50
CA LEU A 328 21.35 13.21 -13.39
C LEU A 328 21.38 12.76 -14.86
N GLU A 329 21.75 11.50 -15.12
CA GLU A 329 21.73 10.92 -16.46
C GLU A 329 20.31 10.87 -17.05
N LYS A 330 19.30 10.51 -16.25
CA LYS A 330 17.89 10.52 -16.68
C LYS A 330 17.39 11.94 -16.96
N LEU A 331 17.75 12.91 -16.13
CA LEU A 331 17.39 14.32 -16.33
C LEU A 331 18.01 14.85 -17.62
N ASP A 332 19.29 14.57 -17.86
CA ASP A 332 19.97 14.96 -19.10
C ASP A 332 19.34 14.29 -20.33
N ALA A 333 19.05 12.99 -20.27
CA ALA A 333 18.35 12.28 -21.33
C ALA A 333 16.95 12.87 -21.61
N HIS A 334 16.20 13.22 -20.57
CA HIS A 334 14.89 13.86 -20.70
C HIS A 334 15.00 15.26 -21.33
N GLN A 335 15.96 16.08 -20.90
CA GLN A 335 16.22 17.38 -21.50
C GLN A 335 16.63 17.27 -22.98
N LYS A 336 17.46 16.28 -23.33
CA LYS A 336 17.83 15.99 -24.73
C LYS A 336 16.63 15.52 -25.56
N ALA A 337 15.74 14.71 -25.00
CA ALA A 337 14.53 14.28 -25.68
C ALA A 337 13.55 15.43 -25.94
N GLN A 338 13.39 16.37 -24.99
CA GLN A 338 12.58 17.58 -25.18
C GLN A 338 13.19 18.56 -26.19
N LYS A 339 14.53 18.56 -26.33
CA LYS A 339 15.26 19.40 -27.30
C LYS A 339 15.31 18.83 -28.72
N LYS A 340 14.77 17.64 -28.99
CA LYS A 340 14.63 17.17 -30.38
C LYS A 340 13.73 18.15 -31.13
N PRO A 341 14.19 18.79 -32.22
CA PRO A 341 13.36 19.73 -32.96
C PRO A 341 12.11 18.98 -33.44
N LYS A 342 10.94 19.62 -33.35
CA LYS A 342 9.79 19.23 -34.17
C LYS A 342 10.34 19.15 -35.59
N ILE A 343 10.30 17.97 -36.20
CA ILE A 343 10.54 17.85 -37.63
C ILE A 343 9.46 18.74 -38.25
N GLN A 344 9.84 19.95 -38.64
CA GLN A 344 9.03 20.75 -39.53
C GLN A 344 9.02 19.96 -40.83
N ASN A 345 7.88 19.30 -41.10
CA ASN A 345 7.64 18.78 -42.44
C ASN A 345 7.89 19.94 -43.41
N LEU A 346 8.79 19.73 -44.36
CA LEU A 346 9.22 20.75 -45.34
C LEU A 346 8.09 21.22 -46.26
N TRP A 347 6.88 20.67 -46.10
CA TRP A 347 5.67 21.01 -46.83
C TRP A 347 4.55 21.23 -45.82
N GLY A 348 4.34 22.48 -45.42
CA GLY A 348 3.26 22.88 -44.54
C GLY A 348 1.90 22.71 -45.21
N LEU A 349 1.38 21.48 -45.22
CA LEU A 349 0.01 21.17 -45.63
C LEU A 349 -0.58 20.16 -44.66
N LEU A 350 -1.51 20.67 -43.83
CA LEU A 350 -2.52 19.99 -43.00
C LEU A 350 -1.91 19.10 -41.89
N ASP A 351 -2.35 19.18 -40.63
CA ASP A 351 -3.70 19.39 -40.11
C ASP A 351 -3.84 20.55 -39.10
#